data_AF-S4PXC6-F1
#
_entry.id   AF-S4PXC6-F1
#
_cell.length_a   1.000
_cell.length_b   1.000
_cell.length_c   1.000
_cell.angle_alpha   90.00
_cell.angle_beta   90.00
_cell.angle_gamma   90.00
#
_symmetry.space_group_name_H-M   'P 1'
#
loop_
_entity.id
_entity.type
_entity.pdbx_description
1 polymer ?
#
loop_
_entity_poly.entity_id
_entity_poly.type
_entity_poly.pdbx_seq_one_letter_code
_entity_poly.pdbx_strand_id
1 'polypeptide(L)'
;MMNRTDFRPTKEEIRTFVDNNFDVEGSEFEEWQPLDWKHNPAFLQRIKDPLLLEWAKSLNELWLNLGRKMKNEVKENQDLYSIIYVDHPVIVPGGRFREFYYWDSYWIIKGLLLSEMHATATGMVTNFLDIVDRYGFIPNGGRIYYLMRSQPPLLIPMVKLLMEDIGDIDFLKQHIGTMDKEFDFWIKNHTVEVDYNGRKYQMTRYTEQSQGPRPESYKEDIDVARHFDTVDKKEELFAELKSAAESGWDFSSRWFILNGTNKGNLTNLKTRSIIPVDLNAFMCWNAQLMAEFHELLENFEKAKYYKMMHAKFKEAIEHVLWHEDVGAWLDFNLESGRRRDYFYPSNIVPLWTGCYDVE
;
A
#
# COMPACT_ATOMS: atom_id res chain seq x y z
N MET A 1 -5.34 35.14 -15.64
CA MET A 1 -3.88 35.25 -15.91
C MET A 1 -3.54 34.98 -17.37
N MET A 2 -3.89 33.82 -17.94
CA MET A 2 -3.47 33.48 -19.31
C MET A 2 -3.86 34.52 -20.37
N ASN A 3 -5.08 35.04 -20.33
CA ASN A 3 -5.53 36.07 -21.29
C ASN A 3 -4.77 37.41 -21.14
N ARG A 4 -4.36 37.80 -19.92
CA ARG A 4 -3.64 39.07 -19.69
C ARG A 4 -2.17 39.00 -20.14
N THR A 5 -1.61 37.79 -20.23
CA THR A 5 -0.19 37.56 -20.55
C THR A 5 0.01 36.99 -21.96
N ASP A 6 -1.00 37.04 -22.82
CA ASP A 6 -1.01 36.38 -24.14
C ASP A 6 -0.51 34.92 -24.08
N PHE A 7 -1.04 34.18 -23.10
CA PHE A 7 -0.67 32.79 -22.81
C PHE A 7 0.82 32.55 -22.46
N ARG A 8 1.58 33.61 -22.13
CA ARG A 8 3.00 33.54 -21.77
C ARG A 8 3.30 34.25 -20.43
N PRO A 9 2.73 33.79 -19.31
CA PRO A 9 3.02 34.38 -18.02
C PRO A 9 4.48 34.15 -17.63
N THR A 10 5.08 35.15 -16.98
CA THR A 10 6.39 35.01 -16.35
C THR A 10 6.31 34.08 -15.13
N LYS A 11 7.46 33.54 -14.70
CA LYS A 11 7.54 32.72 -13.49
C LYS A 11 6.98 33.43 -12.25
N GLU A 12 7.18 34.74 -12.16
CA GLU A 12 6.70 35.54 -11.04
C GLU A 12 5.18 35.69 -11.07
N GLU A 13 4.58 35.92 -12.24
CA GLU A 13 3.11 36.00 -12.35
C GLU A 13 2.43 34.66 -12.01
N ILE A 14 3.04 33.53 -12.36
CA ILE A 14 2.56 32.20 -11.97
C ILE A 14 2.65 32.04 -10.46
N ARG A 15 3.80 32.39 -9.85
CA ARG A 15 3.99 32.30 -8.40
C ARG A 15 2.95 33.14 -7.66
N THR A 16 2.80 34.41 -8.02
CA THR A 16 1.79 35.30 -7.44
C THR A 16 0.37 34.78 -7.64
N PHE A 17 0.07 34.13 -8.77
CA PHE A 17 -1.22 33.48 -8.96
C PHE A 17 -1.41 32.32 -7.97
N VAL A 18 -0.40 31.45 -7.80
CA VAL A 18 -0.46 30.33 -6.85
C VAL A 18 -0.65 30.84 -5.43
N ASP A 19 0.19 31.77 -4.98
CA ASP A 19 0.17 32.31 -3.61
C ASP A 19 -1.16 32.99 -3.24
N ASN A 20 -1.88 33.54 -4.23
CA ASN A 20 -3.17 34.22 -4.00
C ASN A 20 -4.39 33.29 -4.08
N ASN A 21 -4.24 32.06 -4.58
CA ASN A 21 -5.38 31.18 -4.87
C ASN A 21 -5.30 29.81 -4.20
N PHE A 22 -4.16 29.46 -3.61
CA PHE A 22 -3.95 28.18 -2.94
C PHE A 22 -3.33 28.41 -1.57
N ASP A 23 -3.83 27.68 -0.58
CA ASP A 23 -3.25 27.68 0.75
C ASP A 23 -1.89 26.96 0.76
N VAL A 24 -1.09 27.28 1.78
CA VAL A 24 0.17 26.58 2.05
C VAL A 24 -0.09 25.12 2.39
N GLU A 25 0.88 24.26 2.06
CA GLU A 25 0.73 22.84 2.33
C GLU A 25 0.48 22.55 3.82
N GLY A 26 -0.40 21.59 4.12
CA GLY A 26 -0.78 21.21 5.48
C GLY A 26 -1.82 22.11 6.16
N SER A 27 -2.36 23.12 5.47
CA SER A 27 -3.50 23.91 5.96
C SER A 27 -4.73 23.06 6.29
N GLU A 28 -4.82 21.85 5.72
CA GLU A 28 -5.86 20.84 5.90
C GLU A 28 -5.91 20.20 7.31
N PHE A 29 -4.89 20.43 8.15
CA PHE A 29 -4.78 19.83 9.50
C PHE A 29 -4.96 20.83 10.64
N GLU A 30 -5.44 20.32 11.77
CA GLU A 30 -5.41 21.01 13.06
C GLU A 30 -4.41 20.34 14.01
N GLU A 31 -3.95 21.10 15.01
CA GLU A 31 -3.12 20.54 16.07
C GLU A 31 -3.88 19.44 16.82
N TRP A 32 -3.21 18.31 17.00
CA TRP A 32 -3.77 17.17 17.70
C TRP A 32 -2.68 16.44 18.46
N GLN A 33 -3.01 16.01 19.67
CA GLN A 33 -2.19 15.09 20.44
C GLN A 33 -3.01 13.82 20.74
N PRO A 34 -2.42 12.63 20.54
CA PRO A 34 -3.07 11.38 20.90
C PRO A 34 -3.35 11.29 22.39
N LEU A 35 -4.61 11.08 22.75
CA LEU A 35 -5.08 11.02 24.15
C LEU A 35 -4.59 9.78 24.89
N ASP A 36 -4.26 8.72 24.16
CA ASP A 36 -3.80 7.44 24.68
C ASP A 36 -2.27 7.30 24.67
N TRP A 37 -1.53 8.33 24.24
CA TRP A 37 -0.08 8.32 24.31
C TRP A 37 0.41 8.32 25.77
N LYS A 38 1.40 7.47 26.04
CA LYS A 38 2.05 7.36 27.35
C LYS A 38 3.51 7.74 27.21
N HIS A 39 4.03 8.52 28.15
CA HIS A 39 5.46 8.82 28.21
C HIS A 39 6.30 7.56 28.50
N ASN A 40 5.78 6.65 29.32
CA ASN A 40 6.50 5.44 29.76
C ASN A 40 5.68 4.17 29.47
N PRO A 41 5.50 3.78 28.19
CA PRO A 41 4.80 2.55 27.86
C PRO A 41 5.58 1.32 28.36
N ALA A 42 4.85 0.22 28.60
CA ALA A 42 5.36 -0.98 29.23
C ALA A 42 6.56 -1.60 28.51
N PHE A 43 6.65 -1.44 27.18
CA PHE A 43 7.75 -2.02 26.41
C PHE A 43 9.13 -1.47 26.82
N LEU A 44 9.19 -0.20 27.27
CA LEU A 44 10.44 0.44 27.68
C LEU A 44 11.05 -0.25 28.92
N GLN A 45 10.23 -0.79 29.82
CA GLN A 45 10.70 -1.47 31.03
C GLN A 45 11.51 -2.74 30.72
N ARG A 46 11.38 -3.29 29.50
CA ARG A 46 12.11 -4.48 29.04
C ARG A 46 13.51 -4.15 28.49
N ILE A 47 13.81 -2.87 28.25
CA ILE A 47 15.07 -2.43 27.65
C ILE A 47 16.09 -2.16 28.75
N LYS A 48 17.10 -3.04 28.84
CA LYS A 48 18.13 -2.97 29.89
C LYS A 48 19.28 -2.02 29.56
N ASP A 49 19.60 -1.90 28.28
CA ASP A 49 20.68 -1.03 27.82
C ASP A 49 20.23 0.45 27.92
N PRO A 50 20.95 1.31 28.66
CA PRO A 50 20.54 2.70 28.86
C PRO A 50 20.47 3.53 27.58
N LEU A 51 21.34 3.26 26.59
CA LEU A 51 21.36 4.00 25.33
C LEU A 51 20.16 3.59 24.45
N LEU A 52 19.87 2.29 24.39
CA LEU A 52 18.68 1.79 23.67
C LEU A 52 17.39 2.24 24.34
N LEU A 53 17.36 2.34 25.67
CA LEU A 53 16.20 2.83 26.42
C LEU A 53 15.93 4.30 26.06
N GLU A 54 16.96 5.13 26.03
CA GLU A 54 16.81 6.55 25.70
C GLU A 54 16.38 6.74 24.25
N TRP A 55 17.01 6.02 23.32
CA TRP A 55 16.58 6.00 21.92
C TRP A 55 15.11 5.57 21.75
N ALA A 56 14.67 4.54 22.47
CA ALA A 56 13.29 4.06 22.42
C ALA A 56 12.28 5.06 22.99
N LYS A 57 12.65 5.84 24.03
CA LYS A 57 11.82 6.96 24.50
C LYS A 57 11.69 8.03 23.41
N SER A 58 12.80 8.43 22.79
CA SER A 58 12.76 9.40 21.69
C SER A 58 11.91 8.92 20.52
N LEU A 59 11.92 7.61 20.21
CA LEU A 59 11.00 7.04 19.21
C LEU A 59 9.54 7.16 19.63
N ASN A 60 9.22 6.86 20.89
CA ASN A 60 7.85 6.99 21.40
C ASN A 60 7.34 8.45 21.37
N GLU A 61 8.23 9.42 21.60
CA GLU A 61 7.88 10.85 21.47
C GLU A 61 7.54 11.26 20.04
N LEU A 62 8.04 10.57 19.01
CA LEU A 62 7.72 10.88 17.62
C LEU A 62 6.23 10.75 17.29
N TRP A 63 5.48 9.91 18.02
CA TRP A 63 4.03 9.80 17.84
C TRP A 63 3.30 11.13 18.00
N LEU A 64 3.80 12.00 18.87
CA LEU A 64 3.25 13.35 19.09
C LEU A 64 3.48 14.28 17.88
N ASN A 65 4.54 14.03 17.10
CA ASN A 65 4.91 14.87 15.95
C ASN A 65 4.32 14.37 14.63
N LEU A 66 4.05 13.06 14.54
CA LEU A 66 3.56 12.40 13.34
C LEU A 66 2.02 12.33 13.27
N GLY A 67 1.33 12.74 14.34
CA GLY A 67 -0.12 12.84 14.37
C GLY A 67 -0.69 13.91 13.45
N ARG A 68 -1.72 13.56 12.70
CA ARG A 68 -2.48 14.48 11.83
C ARG A 68 -3.96 14.29 12.08
N LYS A 69 -4.65 15.39 12.38
CA LYS A 69 -6.11 15.43 12.46
C LYS A 69 -6.63 16.40 11.42
N MET A 70 -7.51 15.92 10.55
CA MET A 70 -8.10 16.74 9.49
C MET A 70 -9.16 17.66 10.08
N LYS A 71 -9.18 18.91 9.64
CA LYS A 71 -10.22 19.86 10.06
C LYS A 71 -11.59 19.46 9.47
N ASN A 72 -12.66 19.83 10.17
CA ASN A 72 -14.02 19.62 9.66
C ASN A 72 -14.28 20.34 8.32
N GLU A 73 -13.62 21.47 8.05
CA GLU A 73 -13.76 22.19 6.78
C GLU A 73 -13.36 21.34 5.55
N VAL A 74 -12.44 20.38 5.72
CA VAL A 74 -12.04 19.43 4.68
C VAL A 74 -13.19 18.46 4.37
N LYS A 75 -13.95 18.03 5.39
CA LYS A 75 -15.15 17.20 5.22
C LYS A 75 -16.24 17.95 4.46
N GLU A 76 -16.46 19.20 4.84
CA GLU A 76 -17.53 20.04 4.29
C GLU A 76 -17.25 20.49 2.85
N ASN A 77 -15.98 20.64 2.47
CA ASN A 77 -15.55 21.17 1.17
C ASN A 77 -14.55 20.24 0.47
N GLN A 78 -14.77 18.92 0.52
CA GLN A 78 -13.86 17.88 0.01
C GLN A 78 -13.39 18.10 -1.44
N ASP A 79 -14.19 18.77 -2.28
CA ASP A 79 -13.88 19.10 -3.66
C ASP A 79 -12.77 20.16 -3.83
N LEU A 80 -12.50 20.96 -2.78
CA LEU A 80 -11.40 21.93 -2.74
C LEU A 80 -10.08 21.32 -2.26
N TYR A 81 -10.10 20.08 -1.74
CA TYR A 81 -8.95 19.43 -1.15
C TYR A 81 -8.55 18.18 -1.93
N SER A 82 -7.24 18.00 -2.09
CA SER A 82 -6.73 16.72 -2.59
C SER A 82 -6.71 15.64 -1.52
N ILE A 83 -6.64 16.00 -0.22
CA ILE A 83 -6.66 15.03 0.87
C ILE A 83 -8.04 14.42 1.04
N ILE A 84 -8.12 13.10 1.18
CA ILE A 84 -9.37 12.39 1.41
C ILE A 84 -9.67 12.47 2.91
N TYR A 85 -10.80 13.09 3.25
CA TYR A 85 -11.22 13.22 4.64
C TYR A 85 -11.45 11.85 5.29
N VAL A 86 -11.02 11.71 6.54
CA VAL A 86 -11.30 10.58 7.43
C VAL A 86 -11.61 11.08 8.84
N ASP A 87 -12.48 10.39 9.57
CA ASP A 87 -13.02 10.87 10.86
C ASP A 87 -12.01 10.77 12.01
N HIS A 88 -11.15 9.74 12.02
CA HIS A 88 -10.15 9.57 13.07
C HIS A 88 -8.81 10.20 12.68
N PRO A 89 -8.02 10.71 13.66
CA PRO A 89 -6.65 11.11 13.40
C PRO A 89 -5.80 9.97 12.84
N VAL A 90 -4.77 10.32 12.08
CA VAL A 90 -3.81 9.36 11.50
C VAL A 90 -2.39 9.69 11.93
N ILE A 91 -1.55 8.66 11.98
CA ILE A 91 -0.10 8.81 12.09
C ILE A 91 0.50 8.65 10.70
N VAL A 92 1.33 9.61 10.27
CA VAL A 92 1.92 9.63 8.92
C VAL A 92 3.38 9.16 8.94
N PRO A 93 3.94 8.71 7.80
CA PRO A 93 5.36 8.30 7.72
C PRO A 93 6.36 9.40 8.10
N GLY A 94 6.00 10.67 7.86
CA GLY A 94 6.79 11.84 8.22
C GLY A 94 7.49 12.54 7.06
N GLY A 95 8.12 13.68 7.35
CA GLY A 95 8.79 14.51 6.35
C GLY A 95 7.80 15.13 5.35
N ARG A 96 7.98 14.85 4.05
CA ARG A 96 7.11 15.36 2.99
C ARG A 96 5.73 14.68 2.94
N PHE A 97 5.60 13.50 3.56
CA PHE A 97 4.38 12.70 3.54
C PHE A 97 3.46 13.16 4.66
N ARG A 98 2.30 13.74 4.28
CA ARG A 98 1.35 14.36 5.22
C ARG A 98 0.00 13.66 5.28
N GLU A 99 -0.20 12.70 4.39
CA GLU A 99 -1.36 11.83 4.32
C GLU A 99 -1.01 10.45 4.88
N PHE A 100 -2.03 9.64 5.19
CA PHE A 100 -1.81 8.23 5.46
C PHE A 100 -1.28 7.53 4.20
N TYR A 101 -0.43 6.52 4.38
CA TYR A 101 -0.02 5.57 3.34
C TYR A 101 -0.42 4.17 3.78
N TYR A 102 -0.93 3.38 2.85
CA TYR A 102 -1.62 2.13 3.18
C TYR A 102 -0.67 1.12 3.86
N TRP A 103 0.38 0.65 3.17
CA TRP A 103 1.23 -0.42 3.72
C TRP A 103 2.13 0.07 4.88
N ASP A 104 2.52 1.35 4.90
CA ASP A 104 3.30 1.98 5.98
C ASP A 104 2.52 1.89 7.30
N SER A 105 1.20 2.06 7.20
CA SER A 105 0.32 2.07 8.36
C SER A 105 0.29 0.74 9.09
N TYR A 106 0.61 -0.40 8.44
CA TYR A 106 0.70 -1.69 9.13
C TYR A 106 1.81 -1.67 10.19
N TRP A 107 2.98 -1.14 9.81
CA TRP A 107 4.13 -1.02 10.71
C TRP A 107 3.88 0.03 11.80
N ILE A 108 3.23 1.14 11.44
CA ILE A 108 2.82 2.18 12.38
C ILE A 108 1.85 1.61 13.41
N ILE A 109 0.78 0.92 12.99
CA ILE A 109 -0.20 0.30 13.87
C ILE A 109 0.48 -0.69 14.83
N LYS A 110 1.40 -1.52 14.33
CA LYS A 110 2.19 -2.42 15.18
C LYS A 110 3.00 -1.66 16.25
N GLY A 111 3.60 -0.54 15.88
CA GLY A 111 4.33 0.33 16.81
C GLY A 111 3.42 1.03 17.83
N LEU A 112 2.23 1.45 17.41
CA LEU A 112 1.22 2.07 18.26
C LEU A 112 0.71 1.10 19.32
N LEU A 113 0.38 -0.14 18.95
CA LEU A 113 -0.04 -1.18 19.88
C LEU A 113 1.07 -1.50 20.89
N LEU A 114 2.33 -1.62 20.44
CA LEU A 114 3.47 -1.78 21.33
C LEU A 114 3.64 -0.61 22.33
N SER A 115 3.23 0.59 21.91
CA SER A 115 3.23 1.83 22.71
C SER A 115 1.96 2.01 23.54
N GLU A 116 1.08 1.00 23.58
CA GLU A 116 -0.22 0.99 24.29
C GLU A 116 -1.21 2.05 23.78
N MET A 117 -1.08 2.48 22.52
CA MET A 117 -1.94 3.47 21.87
C MET A 117 -3.07 2.80 21.10
N HIS A 118 -3.89 2.02 21.82
CA HIS A 118 -4.93 1.17 21.23
C HIS A 118 -6.04 1.98 20.54
N ALA A 119 -6.43 3.14 21.08
CA ALA A 119 -7.51 3.95 20.52
C ALA A 119 -7.06 4.61 19.21
N THR A 120 -5.82 5.10 19.17
CA THR A 120 -5.23 5.64 17.95
C THR A 120 -5.08 4.56 16.87
N ALA A 121 -4.57 3.38 17.23
CA ALA A 121 -4.44 2.25 16.29
C ALA A 121 -5.80 1.80 15.73
N THR A 122 -6.81 1.65 16.60
CA THR A 122 -8.18 1.28 16.20
C THR A 122 -8.78 2.32 15.28
N GLY A 123 -8.65 3.62 15.61
CA GLY A 123 -9.15 4.71 14.77
C GLY A 123 -8.53 4.72 13.36
N MET A 124 -7.23 4.45 13.24
CA MET A 124 -6.58 4.34 11.92
C MET A 124 -7.14 3.17 11.10
N VAL A 125 -7.35 1.99 11.72
CA VAL A 125 -7.95 0.85 11.02
C VAL A 125 -9.40 1.13 10.63
N THR A 126 -10.18 1.79 11.49
CA THR A 126 -11.55 2.23 11.19
C THR A 126 -11.58 3.18 9.99
N ASN A 127 -10.64 4.12 9.89
CA ASN A 127 -10.52 4.99 8.72
C ASN A 127 -10.29 4.18 7.44
N PHE A 128 -9.42 3.17 7.48
CA PHE A 128 -9.16 2.33 6.32
C PHE A 128 -10.39 1.50 5.90
N LEU A 129 -11.15 1.00 6.86
CA LEU A 129 -12.40 0.30 6.60
C LEU A 129 -13.42 1.23 5.92
N ASP A 130 -13.60 2.44 6.44
CA ASP A 130 -14.47 3.45 5.81
C ASP A 130 -14.02 3.81 4.38
N ILE A 131 -12.70 3.91 4.15
CA ILE A 131 -12.14 4.13 2.81
C ILE A 131 -12.50 2.97 1.87
N VAL A 132 -12.41 1.71 2.31
CA VAL A 132 -12.87 0.56 1.51
C VAL A 132 -14.38 0.63 1.26
N ASP A 133 -15.17 1.04 2.24
CA ASP A 133 -16.62 1.19 2.07
C ASP A 133 -16.96 2.27 1.02
N ARG A 134 -16.23 3.39 1.01
CA ARG A 134 -16.42 4.48 0.04
C ARG A 134 -15.88 4.17 -1.36
N TYR A 135 -14.68 3.59 -1.47
CA TYR A 135 -13.96 3.50 -2.75
C TYR A 135 -13.74 2.06 -3.24
N GLY A 136 -14.00 1.06 -2.40
CA GLY A 136 -13.87 -0.37 -2.71
C GLY A 136 -12.50 -0.97 -2.43
N PHE A 137 -11.51 -0.13 -2.13
CA PHE A 137 -10.14 -0.51 -1.79
C PHE A 137 -9.45 0.65 -1.06
N ILE A 138 -8.29 0.40 -0.47
CA ILE A 138 -7.47 1.46 0.13
C ILE A 138 -6.51 2.01 -0.93
N PRO A 139 -6.56 3.32 -1.25
CA PRO A 139 -5.63 3.94 -2.19
C PRO A 139 -4.21 3.96 -1.61
N ASN A 140 -3.21 4.14 -2.47
CA ASN A 140 -1.80 4.23 -2.07
C ASN A 140 -1.57 5.12 -0.84
N GLY A 141 -2.21 6.29 -0.85
CA GLY A 141 -2.33 7.14 0.32
C GLY A 141 -3.62 7.97 0.30
N GLY A 142 -3.79 8.80 1.32
CA GLY A 142 -5.02 9.56 1.57
C GLY A 142 -5.24 10.78 0.67
N ARG A 143 -5.00 10.68 -0.64
CA ARG A 143 -5.26 11.77 -1.59
C ARG A 143 -5.99 11.29 -2.84
N ILE A 144 -6.82 12.15 -3.44
CA ILE A 144 -7.70 11.81 -4.56
C ILE A 144 -6.94 11.31 -5.80
N TYR A 145 -5.71 11.78 -6.03
CA TYR A 145 -4.88 11.31 -7.15
C TYR A 145 -4.29 9.92 -6.92
N TYR A 146 -4.46 9.35 -5.72
CA TYR A 146 -4.18 7.95 -5.42
C TYR A 146 -5.40 7.05 -5.59
N LEU A 147 -6.62 7.57 -5.83
CA LEU A 147 -7.83 6.76 -6.07
C LEU A 147 -7.79 5.92 -7.36
N MET A 148 -6.68 5.96 -8.09
CA MET A 148 -6.47 5.10 -9.25
C MET A 148 -5.60 3.88 -8.92
N ARG A 149 -4.98 3.78 -7.72
CA ARG A 149 -4.09 2.66 -7.39
C ARG A 149 -4.02 2.40 -5.90
N SER A 150 -3.76 1.15 -5.53
CA SER A 150 -3.63 0.76 -4.12
C SER A 150 -2.16 0.81 -3.62
N GLN A 151 -1.86 -0.01 -2.62
CA GLN A 151 -0.55 -0.39 -2.12
C GLN A 151 -0.63 -1.85 -1.62
N PRO A 152 0.47 -2.58 -1.36
CA PRO A 152 0.48 -3.87 -0.69
C PRO A 152 -0.64 -4.07 0.36
N PRO A 153 -1.53 -5.09 0.18
CA PRO A 153 -2.79 -5.16 0.90
C PRO A 153 -2.65 -5.71 2.31
N LEU A 154 -2.51 -4.81 3.28
CA LEU A 154 -2.25 -5.14 4.68
C LEU A 154 -3.41 -4.81 5.64
N LEU A 155 -4.61 -4.45 5.16
CA LEU A 155 -5.76 -4.18 6.02
C LEU A 155 -6.16 -5.36 6.90
N ILE A 156 -6.32 -6.54 6.30
CA ILE A 156 -6.70 -7.77 7.01
C ILE A 156 -5.63 -8.11 8.08
N PRO A 157 -4.32 -8.03 7.78
CA PRO A 157 -3.26 -8.07 8.78
C PRO A 157 -3.33 -6.99 9.87
N MET A 158 -3.73 -5.75 9.56
CA MET A 158 -3.93 -4.72 10.58
C MET A 158 -5.08 -5.08 11.53
N VAL A 159 -6.20 -5.59 11.01
CA VAL A 159 -7.30 -6.10 11.84
C VAL A 159 -6.83 -7.28 12.68
N LYS A 160 -6.01 -8.18 12.13
CA LYS A 160 -5.39 -9.28 12.90
C LYS A 160 -4.55 -8.77 14.07
N LEU A 161 -3.76 -7.71 13.89
CA LEU A 161 -3.01 -7.08 14.99
C LEU A 161 -3.94 -6.58 16.10
N LEU A 162 -5.04 -5.90 15.74
CA LEU A 162 -6.03 -5.44 16.74
C LEU A 162 -6.71 -6.62 17.46
N MET A 163 -7.03 -7.69 16.73
CA MET A 163 -7.66 -8.88 17.31
C MET A 163 -6.74 -9.61 18.30
N GLU A 164 -5.44 -9.66 18.03
CA GLU A 164 -4.46 -10.29 18.94
C GLU A 164 -4.20 -9.44 20.19
N ASP A 165 -4.28 -8.12 20.06
CA ASP A 165 -3.95 -7.18 21.13
C ASP A 165 -5.17 -6.83 22.02
N ILE A 166 -6.32 -6.56 21.39
CA ILE A 166 -7.55 -6.06 22.05
C ILE A 166 -8.62 -7.15 22.15
N GLY A 167 -8.75 -8.01 21.14
CA GLY A 167 -9.73 -9.12 21.13
C GLY A 167 -11.19 -8.71 20.89
N ASP A 168 -11.43 -7.59 20.20
CA ASP A 168 -12.79 -7.07 19.96
C ASP A 168 -13.52 -7.82 18.82
N ILE A 169 -14.27 -8.85 19.20
CA ILE A 169 -15.06 -9.69 18.28
C ILE A 169 -16.20 -8.90 17.61
N ASP A 170 -16.78 -7.92 18.30
CA ASP A 170 -17.88 -7.12 17.74
C ASP A 170 -17.35 -6.18 16.64
N PHE A 171 -16.17 -5.60 16.83
CA PHE A 171 -15.46 -4.86 15.78
C PHE A 171 -15.23 -5.74 14.54
N LEU A 172 -14.71 -6.96 14.73
CA LEU A 172 -14.52 -7.90 13.63
C LEU A 172 -15.84 -8.21 12.91
N LYS A 173 -16.90 -8.50 13.67
CA LYS A 173 -18.23 -8.81 13.13
C LYS A 173 -18.82 -7.65 12.32
N GLN A 174 -18.62 -6.42 12.78
CA GLN A 174 -19.07 -5.22 12.09
C GLN A 174 -18.37 -5.03 10.74
N HIS A 175 -17.09 -5.38 10.65
CA HIS A 175 -16.22 -4.99 9.55
C HIS A 175 -15.80 -6.14 8.61
N ILE A 176 -16.19 -7.39 8.90
CA ILE A 176 -15.85 -8.56 8.06
C ILE A 176 -16.29 -8.39 6.59
N GLY A 177 -17.46 -7.77 6.36
CA GLY A 177 -17.98 -7.52 5.01
C GLY A 177 -17.16 -6.48 4.22
N THR A 178 -16.54 -5.53 4.92
CA THR A 178 -15.64 -4.53 4.32
C THR A 178 -14.33 -5.19 3.91
N MET A 179 -13.77 -6.07 4.73
CA MET A 179 -12.57 -6.84 4.37
C MET A 179 -12.82 -7.81 3.20
N ASP A 180 -14.01 -8.45 3.16
CA ASP A 180 -14.49 -9.20 2.00
C ASP A 180 -14.41 -8.35 0.71
N LYS A 181 -14.85 -7.09 0.79
CA LYS A 181 -14.90 -6.16 -0.35
C LYS A 181 -13.52 -5.82 -0.89
N GLU A 182 -12.54 -5.55 -0.01
CA GLU A 182 -11.18 -5.26 -0.46
C GLU A 182 -10.49 -6.51 -1.04
N PHE A 183 -10.66 -7.69 -0.42
CA PHE A 183 -10.14 -8.92 -0.98
C PHE A 183 -10.69 -9.16 -2.40
N ASP A 184 -11.99 -8.97 -2.58
CA ASP A 184 -12.66 -9.04 -3.88
C ASP A 184 -12.10 -8.04 -4.91
N PHE A 185 -11.73 -6.83 -4.49
CA PHE A 185 -11.10 -5.86 -5.37
C PHE A 185 -9.80 -6.41 -5.96
N TRP A 186 -8.92 -6.97 -5.13
CA TRP A 186 -7.66 -7.57 -5.61
C TRP A 186 -7.90 -8.77 -6.51
N ILE A 187 -8.84 -9.64 -6.16
CA ILE A 187 -9.16 -10.80 -7.00
C ILE A 187 -9.70 -10.35 -8.38
N LYS A 188 -10.59 -9.37 -8.42
CA LYS A 188 -11.24 -8.94 -9.67
C LYS A 188 -10.34 -8.11 -10.57
N ASN A 189 -9.51 -7.23 -10.01
CA ASN A 189 -8.78 -6.22 -10.78
C ASN A 189 -7.30 -6.55 -11.00
N HIS A 190 -6.70 -7.39 -10.14
CA HIS A 190 -5.26 -7.65 -10.14
C HIS A 190 -4.89 -9.09 -10.51
N THR A 191 -5.87 -9.99 -10.64
CA THR A 191 -5.62 -11.39 -11.00
C THR A 191 -5.47 -11.57 -12.50
N VAL A 192 -4.47 -12.38 -12.88
CA VAL A 192 -4.25 -12.87 -14.24
C VAL A 192 -4.02 -14.38 -14.23
N GLU A 193 -4.31 -15.01 -15.37
CA GLU A 193 -3.97 -16.41 -15.60
C GLU A 193 -2.51 -16.54 -16.05
N VAL A 194 -1.78 -17.44 -15.40
CA VAL A 194 -0.39 -17.82 -15.73
C VAL A 194 -0.39 -19.27 -16.17
N ASP A 195 0.04 -19.53 -17.41
CA ASP A 195 0.34 -20.88 -17.88
C ASP A 195 1.79 -21.23 -17.52
N TYR A 196 1.97 -22.24 -16.69
CA TYR A 196 3.27 -22.74 -16.29
C TYR A 196 3.28 -24.26 -16.34
N ASN A 197 4.17 -24.83 -17.16
CA ASN A 197 4.29 -26.28 -17.40
C ASN A 197 2.97 -26.97 -17.80
N GLY A 198 2.12 -26.29 -18.59
CA GLY A 198 0.85 -26.83 -19.09
C GLY A 198 -0.28 -26.80 -18.07
N ARG A 199 -0.08 -26.15 -16.92
CA ARG A 199 -1.11 -25.90 -15.91
C ARG A 199 -1.35 -24.40 -15.75
N LYS A 200 -2.62 -24.05 -15.57
CA LYS A 200 -3.06 -22.66 -15.40
C LYS A 200 -3.20 -22.33 -13.92
N TYR A 201 -2.58 -21.23 -13.51
CA TYR A 201 -2.62 -20.68 -12.16
C TYR A 201 -3.21 -19.28 -12.19
N GLN A 202 -4.04 -18.94 -11.21
CA GLN A 202 -4.55 -17.58 -11.03
C GLN A 202 -3.63 -16.86 -10.05
N MET A 203 -2.97 -15.79 -10.49
CA MET A 203 -1.99 -15.06 -9.68
C MET A 203 -2.23 -13.56 -9.79
N THR A 204 -1.84 -12.84 -8.76
CA THR A 204 -2.02 -11.38 -8.69
C THR A 204 -0.78 -10.64 -9.17
N ARG A 205 -0.97 -9.47 -9.77
CA ARG A 205 0.09 -8.52 -10.15
C ARG A 205 -0.33 -7.09 -9.82
N TYR A 206 0.65 -6.22 -9.56
CA TYR A 206 0.37 -4.79 -9.51
C TYR A 206 0.05 -4.29 -10.92
N THR A 207 -1.05 -3.56 -11.05
CA THR A 207 -1.51 -3.07 -12.34
C THR A 207 -2.36 -1.84 -12.17
N GLU A 208 -1.96 -0.78 -12.85
CA GLU A 208 -2.72 0.44 -12.96
C GLU A 208 -2.73 0.96 -14.40
N GLN A 209 -3.90 1.38 -14.89
CA GLN A 209 -4.16 1.69 -16.30
C GLN A 209 -4.76 3.08 -16.57
N SER A 210 -4.88 3.97 -15.56
CA SER A 210 -5.26 5.36 -15.81
C SER A 210 -4.33 6.02 -16.83
N GLN A 211 -4.83 7.08 -17.46
CA GLN A 211 -4.06 7.86 -18.43
C GLN A 211 -3.23 8.94 -17.75
N GLY A 212 -2.16 9.37 -18.43
CA GLY A 212 -1.33 10.50 -18.06
C GLY A 212 -0.38 10.26 -16.87
N PRO A 213 0.51 11.24 -16.62
CA PRO A 213 1.51 11.16 -15.56
C PRO A 213 0.87 11.26 -14.17
N ARG A 214 1.60 10.81 -13.16
CA ARG A 214 1.21 10.95 -11.75
C ARG A 214 1.18 12.43 -11.34
N PRO A 215 0.08 12.95 -10.78
CA PRO A 215 0.01 14.35 -10.37
C PRO A 215 1.10 14.77 -9.37
N GLU A 216 1.44 13.90 -8.42
CA GLU A 216 2.46 14.13 -7.39
C GLU A 216 3.91 14.04 -7.89
N SER A 217 4.11 13.61 -9.14
CA SER A 217 5.42 13.48 -9.80
C SER A 217 5.34 13.86 -11.28
N TYR A 218 4.50 14.85 -11.58
CA TYR A 218 4.11 15.18 -12.96
C TYR A 218 5.32 15.50 -13.84
N LYS A 219 6.22 16.34 -13.32
CA LYS A 219 7.41 16.77 -14.07
C LYS A 219 8.33 15.58 -14.32
N GLU A 220 8.58 14.77 -13.30
CA GLU A 220 9.46 13.60 -13.36
C GLU A 220 8.95 12.59 -14.38
N ASP A 221 7.66 12.25 -14.34
CA ASP A 221 7.04 11.32 -15.28
C ASP A 221 7.11 11.85 -16.73
N ILE A 222 6.81 13.14 -16.93
CA ILE A 222 6.93 13.79 -18.25
C ILE A 222 8.37 13.79 -18.75
N ASP A 223 9.36 14.08 -17.88
CA ASP A 223 10.78 14.10 -18.22
C ASP A 223 11.25 12.71 -18.69
N VAL A 224 10.80 11.62 -18.04
CA VAL A 224 11.09 10.24 -18.50
C VAL A 224 10.37 9.95 -19.82
N ALA A 225 9.09 10.32 -19.94
CA ALA A 225 8.27 10.07 -21.13
C ALA A 225 8.79 10.74 -22.40
N ARG A 226 9.65 11.78 -22.29
CA ARG A 226 10.30 12.42 -23.45
C ARG A 226 11.18 11.48 -24.28
N HIS A 227 11.61 10.35 -23.72
CA HIS A 227 12.39 9.34 -24.44
C HIS A 227 11.55 8.50 -25.43
N PHE A 228 10.23 8.68 -25.43
CA PHE A 228 9.31 8.00 -26.32
C PHE A 228 8.67 8.98 -27.31
N ASP A 229 8.59 8.58 -28.58
CA ASP A 229 8.06 9.45 -29.64
C ASP A 229 6.54 9.40 -29.77
N THR A 230 5.92 8.27 -29.40
CA THR A 230 4.48 8.05 -29.59
C THR A 230 3.70 8.25 -28.30
N VAL A 231 2.45 8.71 -28.42
CA VAL A 231 1.53 8.86 -27.27
C VAL A 231 1.33 7.51 -26.59
N ASP A 232 1.08 6.44 -27.34
CA ASP A 232 0.83 5.11 -26.78
C ASP A 232 1.99 4.59 -25.91
N LYS A 233 3.25 4.82 -26.30
CA LYS A 233 4.42 4.41 -25.50
C LYS A 233 4.56 5.25 -24.23
N LYS A 234 4.17 6.52 -24.27
CA LYS A 234 4.16 7.38 -23.08
C LYS A 234 3.08 6.94 -22.10
N GLU A 235 1.88 6.63 -22.60
CA GLU A 235 0.79 6.10 -21.78
C GLU A 235 1.14 4.73 -21.18
N GLU A 236 1.79 3.86 -21.95
CA GLU A 236 2.32 2.58 -21.43
C GLU A 236 3.32 2.83 -20.29
N LEU A 237 4.31 3.72 -20.49
CA LEU A 237 5.25 4.11 -19.44
C LEU A 237 4.53 4.65 -18.19
N PHE A 238 3.54 5.54 -18.35
CA PHE A 238 2.80 6.09 -17.21
C PHE A 238 2.08 5.00 -16.41
N ALA A 239 1.46 4.04 -17.10
CA ALA A 239 0.84 2.89 -16.46
C ALA A 239 1.86 2.05 -15.68
N GLU A 240 3.06 1.84 -16.23
CA GLU A 240 4.13 1.09 -15.55
C GLU A 240 4.70 1.83 -14.32
N LEU A 241 4.86 3.15 -14.41
CA LEU A 241 5.26 4.02 -13.30
C LEU A 241 4.24 3.96 -12.16
N LYS A 242 2.95 4.05 -12.48
CA LYS A 242 1.85 3.97 -11.51
C LYS A 242 1.74 2.59 -10.87
N SER A 243 1.91 1.53 -11.66
CA SER A 243 1.92 0.15 -11.14
C SER A 243 3.13 -0.08 -10.23
N ALA A 244 4.29 0.50 -10.54
CA ALA A 244 5.46 0.45 -9.65
C ALA A 244 5.20 1.20 -8.33
N ALA A 245 4.51 2.34 -8.38
CA ALA A 245 4.08 3.04 -7.16
C ALA A 245 3.06 2.23 -6.35
N GLU A 246 2.12 1.53 -7.01
CA GLU A 246 1.21 0.58 -6.36
C GLU A 246 1.97 -0.54 -5.63
N SER A 247 3.13 -0.95 -6.13
CA SER A 247 3.93 -1.99 -5.46
C SER A 247 4.59 -1.55 -4.16
N GLY A 248 4.70 -0.23 -3.90
CA GLY A 248 5.54 0.34 -2.83
C GLY A 248 7.05 0.34 -3.13
N TRP A 249 7.46 -0.15 -4.30
CA TRP A 249 8.86 -0.22 -4.74
C TRP A 249 9.13 0.72 -5.94
N ASP A 250 8.71 1.98 -5.85
CA ASP A 250 8.98 3.05 -6.82
C ASP A 250 10.28 3.82 -6.49
N PHE A 251 11.40 3.62 -7.19
CA PHE A 251 11.62 2.65 -8.27
C PHE A 251 12.75 1.69 -7.94
N SER A 252 12.67 0.52 -8.55
CA SER A 252 13.62 -0.56 -8.35
C SER A 252 13.95 -1.24 -9.68
N SER A 253 15.18 -1.71 -9.82
CA SER A 253 15.57 -2.61 -10.92
C SER A 253 14.74 -3.89 -10.95
N ARG A 254 14.08 -4.23 -9.82
CA ARG A 254 13.06 -5.26 -9.75
C ARG A 254 12.01 -5.12 -10.83
N TRP A 255 11.67 -3.93 -11.29
CA TRP A 255 10.62 -3.76 -12.31
C TRP A 255 11.15 -3.61 -13.73
N PHE A 256 12.46 -3.69 -13.94
CA PHE A 256 13.06 -3.52 -15.27
C PHE A 256 13.08 -4.83 -16.05
N ILE A 257 12.68 -4.76 -17.32
CA ILE A 257 12.88 -5.81 -18.31
C ILE A 257 13.55 -5.17 -19.52
N LEU A 258 14.85 -5.43 -19.66
CA LEU A 258 15.64 -5.06 -20.84
C LEU A 258 16.45 -6.28 -21.28
N ASN A 259 16.17 -6.77 -22.49
CA ASN A 259 16.81 -7.97 -23.06
C ASN A 259 16.76 -9.18 -22.10
N GLY A 260 15.65 -9.35 -21.38
CA GLY A 260 15.47 -10.42 -20.39
C GLY A 260 16.19 -10.22 -19.05
N THR A 261 16.73 -9.01 -18.78
CA THR A 261 17.48 -8.70 -17.54
C THR A 261 16.87 -7.52 -16.78
N ASN A 262 17.32 -7.32 -15.54
CA ASN A 262 16.98 -6.16 -14.70
C ASN A 262 17.94 -4.96 -14.87
N LYS A 263 18.88 -5.00 -15.81
CA LYS A 263 19.91 -3.96 -16.02
C LYS A 263 19.42 -2.83 -16.93
N GLY A 264 18.25 -2.28 -16.62
CA GLY A 264 17.61 -1.20 -17.37
C GLY A 264 17.60 0.13 -16.61
N ASN A 265 16.73 1.03 -17.07
CA ASN A 265 16.35 2.28 -16.39
C ASN A 265 14.81 2.42 -16.39
N LEU A 266 14.29 3.58 -15.95
CA LEU A 266 12.85 3.82 -15.85
C LEU A 266 12.08 3.63 -17.17
N THR A 267 12.72 3.82 -18.33
CA THR A 267 12.12 3.54 -19.64
C THR A 267 11.92 2.05 -19.92
N ASN A 268 12.47 1.18 -19.08
CA ASN A 268 12.36 -0.28 -19.17
C ASN A 268 11.45 -0.88 -18.09
N LEU A 269 10.68 -0.05 -17.37
CA LEU A 269 9.68 -0.53 -16.42
C LEU A 269 8.64 -1.41 -17.13
N LYS A 270 8.39 -2.59 -16.57
CA LYS A 270 7.42 -3.59 -17.01
C LYS A 270 6.76 -4.26 -15.81
N THR A 271 6.45 -3.47 -14.79
CA THR A 271 5.79 -3.89 -13.55
C THR A 271 4.54 -4.74 -13.82
N ARG A 272 3.71 -4.32 -14.79
CA ARG A 272 2.48 -5.04 -15.16
C ARG A 272 2.75 -6.39 -15.83
N SER A 273 3.95 -6.61 -16.35
CA SER A 273 4.35 -7.90 -16.94
C SER A 273 4.98 -8.85 -15.92
N ILE A 274 5.01 -8.49 -14.63
CA ILE A 274 5.67 -9.26 -13.58
C ILE A 274 4.62 -9.73 -12.57
N ILE A 275 4.64 -11.04 -12.25
CA ILE A 275 3.95 -11.61 -11.10
C ILE A 275 4.89 -11.50 -9.89
N PRO A 276 4.60 -10.65 -8.92
CA PRO A 276 5.52 -10.38 -7.84
C PRO A 276 5.27 -11.31 -6.65
N VAL A 277 6.36 -11.80 -6.04
CA VAL A 277 6.30 -12.77 -4.93
C VAL A 277 5.55 -12.22 -3.73
N ASP A 278 5.87 -10.99 -3.32
CA ASP A 278 5.29 -10.33 -2.16
C ASP A 278 3.78 -10.17 -2.26
N LEU A 279 3.24 -9.69 -3.39
CA LEU A 279 1.79 -9.53 -3.53
C LEU A 279 1.05 -10.86 -3.40
N ASN A 280 1.54 -11.93 -4.04
CA ASN A 280 0.90 -13.24 -3.97
C ASN A 280 1.00 -13.83 -2.57
N ALA A 281 2.11 -13.59 -1.87
CA ALA A 281 2.28 -13.97 -0.47
C ALA A 281 1.32 -13.21 0.46
N PHE A 282 1.12 -11.90 0.25
CA PHE A 282 0.12 -11.11 1.00
C PHE A 282 -1.31 -11.60 0.72
N MET A 283 -1.66 -11.87 -0.54
CA MET A 283 -3.00 -12.37 -0.88
C MET A 283 -3.26 -13.78 -0.33
N CYS A 284 -2.24 -14.64 -0.33
CA CYS A 284 -2.29 -15.93 0.36
C CYS A 284 -2.56 -15.78 1.86
N TRP A 285 -1.86 -14.84 2.52
CA TRP A 285 -2.02 -14.57 3.95
C TRP A 285 -3.40 -13.99 4.27
N ASN A 286 -3.85 -13.04 3.47
CA ASN A 286 -5.17 -12.42 3.58
C ASN A 286 -6.27 -13.48 3.46
N ALA A 287 -6.13 -14.44 2.53
CA ALA A 287 -7.07 -15.54 2.40
C ALA A 287 -7.07 -16.45 3.65
N GLN A 288 -5.92 -16.71 4.26
CA GLN A 288 -5.85 -17.47 5.51
C GLN A 288 -6.55 -16.73 6.65
N LEU A 289 -6.21 -15.46 6.86
CA LEU A 289 -6.78 -14.65 7.94
C LEU A 289 -8.29 -14.47 7.77
N MET A 290 -8.78 -14.26 6.55
CA MET A 290 -10.21 -14.20 6.29
C MET A 290 -10.92 -15.54 6.57
N ALA A 291 -10.27 -16.67 6.29
CA ALA A 291 -10.82 -17.97 6.67
C ALA A 291 -10.97 -18.09 8.20
N GLU A 292 -9.93 -17.71 8.95
CA GLU A 292 -9.92 -17.71 10.42
C GLU A 292 -11.01 -16.79 10.99
N PHE A 293 -11.12 -15.56 10.47
CA PHE A 293 -12.12 -14.59 10.90
C PHE A 293 -13.56 -15.04 10.61
N HIS A 294 -13.83 -15.58 9.42
CA HIS A 294 -15.14 -16.11 9.11
C HIS A 294 -15.48 -17.34 9.96
N GLU A 295 -14.52 -18.21 10.27
CA GLU A 295 -14.72 -19.36 11.15
C GLU A 295 -15.03 -18.92 12.59
N LEU A 296 -14.32 -17.92 13.10
CA LEU A 296 -14.57 -17.30 14.41
C LEU A 296 -15.97 -16.69 14.52
N LEU A 297 -16.51 -16.19 13.40
CA LEU A 297 -17.87 -15.64 13.30
C LEU A 297 -18.92 -16.67 12.86
N GLU A 298 -18.59 -17.96 12.83
CA GLU A 298 -19.47 -19.06 12.43
C GLU A 298 -20.00 -18.96 10.97
N ASN A 299 -19.32 -18.19 10.12
CA ASN A 299 -19.61 -18.03 8.70
C ASN A 299 -18.92 -19.13 7.87
N PHE A 300 -19.24 -20.39 8.13
CA PHE A 300 -18.48 -21.55 7.63
C PHE A 300 -18.38 -21.66 6.09
N GLU A 301 -19.41 -21.25 5.35
CA GLU A 301 -19.37 -21.25 3.88
C GLU A 301 -18.30 -20.27 3.34
N LYS A 302 -18.23 -19.07 3.92
CA LYS A 302 -17.19 -18.08 3.59
C LYS A 302 -15.81 -18.55 4.05
N ALA A 303 -15.70 -19.12 5.24
CA ALA A 303 -14.45 -19.70 5.72
C ALA A 303 -13.92 -20.77 4.75
N LYS A 304 -14.79 -21.65 4.24
CA LYS A 304 -14.45 -22.67 3.24
C LYS A 304 -13.97 -22.04 1.92
N TYR A 305 -14.64 -20.99 1.44
CA TYR A 305 -14.20 -20.25 0.26
C TYR A 305 -12.78 -19.72 0.42
N TYR A 306 -12.49 -19.08 1.55
CA TYR A 306 -11.17 -18.51 1.83
C TYR A 306 -10.08 -19.56 2.04
N LYS A 307 -10.38 -20.70 2.68
CA LYS A 307 -9.49 -21.87 2.76
C LYS A 307 -9.11 -22.38 1.37
N MET A 308 -10.07 -22.44 0.44
CA MET A 308 -9.81 -22.79 -0.96
C MET A 308 -8.92 -21.75 -1.65
N MET A 309 -9.17 -20.46 -1.46
CA MET A 309 -8.35 -19.40 -2.06
C MET A 309 -6.90 -19.42 -1.54
N HIS A 310 -6.72 -19.60 -0.24
CA HIS A 310 -5.41 -19.77 0.38
C HIS A 310 -4.65 -20.95 -0.25
N ALA A 311 -5.28 -22.13 -0.35
CA ALA A 311 -4.66 -23.31 -0.97
C ALA A 311 -4.25 -23.07 -2.43
N LYS A 312 -5.09 -22.37 -3.21
CA LYS A 312 -4.76 -22.01 -4.61
C LYS A 312 -3.56 -21.07 -4.71
N PHE A 313 -3.49 -20.04 -3.86
CA PHE A 313 -2.34 -19.15 -3.85
C PHE A 313 -1.07 -19.88 -3.43
N LYS A 314 -1.14 -20.72 -2.39
CA LYS A 314 0.00 -21.50 -1.90
C LYS A 314 0.56 -22.40 -3.00
N GLU A 315 -0.32 -23.14 -3.68
CA GLU A 315 0.04 -23.99 -4.82
C GLU A 315 0.64 -23.19 -5.98
N ALA A 316 0.11 -22.01 -6.30
CA ALA A 316 0.65 -21.16 -7.35
C ALA A 316 2.02 -20.56 -6.98
N ILE A 317 2.21 -20.15 -5.73
CA ILE A 317 3.50 -19.65 -5.20
C ILE A 317 4.56 -20.75 -5.32
N GLU A 318 4.24 -21.96 -4.90
CA GLU A 318 5.13 -23.11 -4.97
C GLU A 318 5.50 -23.42 -6.42
N HIS A 319 4.53 -23.64 -7.30
CA HIS A 319 4.85 -24.06 -8.65
C HIS A 319 5.46 -22.96 -9.52
N VAL A 320 4.97 -21.72 -9.43
CA VAL A 320 5.35 -20.65 -10.36
C VAL A 320 6.54 -19.85 -9.83
N LEU A 321 6.61 -19.59 -8.53
CA LEU A 321 7.57 -18.64 -7.96
C LEU A 321 8.75 -19.32 -7.28
N TRP A 322 8.60 -20.50 -6.65
CA TRP A 322 9.72 -21.21 -6.03
C TRP A 322 10.74 -21.69 -7.07
N HIS A 323 12.02 -21.44 -6.80
CA HIS A 323 13.12 -21.93 -7.63
C HIS A 323 14.06 -22.81 -6.81
N GLU A 324 13.91 -24.13 -6.96
CA GLU A 324 14.63 -25.15 -6.19
C GLU A 324 16.15 -24.94 -6.18
N ASP A 325 16.79 -24.79 -7.35
CA ASP A 325 18.26 -24.65 -7.42
C ASP A 325 18.80 -23.37 -6.76
N VAL A 326 17.96 -22.32 -6.66
CA VAL A 326 18.31 -21.03 -6.04
C VAL A 326 17.95 -21.06 -4.56
N GLY A 327 16.99 -21.89 -4.15
CA GLY A 327 16.48 -21.97 -2.78
C GLY A 327 15.69 -20.71 -2.38
N ALA A 328 15.01 -20.06 -3.33
CA ALA A 328 14.21 -18.87 -3.07
C ALA A 328 13.01 -18.76 -4.02
N TRP A 329 11.99 -18.03 -3.60
CA TRP A 329 10.93 -17.56 -4.51
C TRP A 329 11.47 -16.43 -5.37
N LEU A 330 11.09 -16.39 -6.64
CA LEU A 330 11.50 -15.37 -7.59
C LEU A 330 10.27 -14.84 -8.32
N ASP A 331 10.27 -13.55 -8.65
CA ASP A 331 9.19 -12.96 -9.42
C ASP A 331 9.11 -13.63 -10.81
N PHE A 332 7.93 -13.74 -11.39
CA PHE A 332 7.74 -14.39 -12.68
C PHE A 332 7.47 -13.37 -13.78
N ASN A 333 8.16 -13.49 -14.92
CA ASN A 333 7.97 -12.64 -16.08
C ASN A 333 6.96 -13.27 -17.06
N LEU A 334 5.79 -12.64 -17.19
CA LEU A 334 4.70 -13.06 -18.06
C LEU A 334 5.08 -13.07 -19.55
N GLU A 335 5.93 -12.15 -20.00
CA GLU A 335 6.33 -12.04 -21.41
C GLU A 335 7.23 -13.20 -21.85
N SER A 336 8.13 -13.63 -20.96
CA SER A 336 9.07 -14.71 -21.24
C SER A 336 8.63 -16.10 -20.77
N GLY A 337 7.63 -16.16 -19.89
CA GLY A 337 7.21 -17.39 -19.23
C GLY A 337 8.27 -17.97 -18.27
N ARG A 338 9.12 -17.13 -17.69
CA ARG A 338 10.26 -17.54 -16.86
C ARG A 338 10.33 -16.77 -15.56
N ARG A 339 10.83 -17.43 -14.52
CA ARG A 339 11.25 -16.78 -13.27
C ARG A 339 12.38 -15.79 -13.55
N ARG A 340 12.41 -14.70 -12.79
CA ARG A 340 13.42 -13.64 -12.88
C ARG A 340 14.50 -13.95 -11.86
N ASP A 341 15.61 -14.49 -12.35
CA ASP A 341 16.74 -15.01 -11.56
C ASP A 341 17.61 -13.89 -10.93
N TYR A 342 16.97 -13.05 -10.12
CA TYR A 342 17.57 -11.98 -9.34
C TYR A 342 16.84 -11.86 -8.00
N PHE A 343 17.60 -11.86 -6.92
CA PHE A 343 17.05 -11.77 -5.57
C PHE A 343 16.74 -10.33 -5.14
N TYR A 344 15.59 -10.15 -4.49
CA TYR A 344 15.19 -8.96 -3.75
C TYR A 344 14.64 -9.38 -2.37
N PRO A 345 14.75 -8.56 -1.32
CA PRO A 345 14.20 -8.90 -0.01
C PRO A 345 12.70 -9.24 0.00
N SER A 346 11.92 -8.75 -0.97
CA SER A 346 10.52 -9.15 -1.15
C SER A 346 10.32 -10.64 -1.46
N ASN A 347 11.37 -11.33 -1.95
CA ASN A 347 11.31 -12.75 -2.29
C ASN A 347 11.16 -13.67 -1.07
N ILE A 348 11.52 -13.21 0.12
CA ILE A 348 11.37 -13.98 1.36
C ILE A 348 10.08 -13.67 2.11
N VAL A 349 9.20 -12.82 1.56
CA VAL A 349 7.88 -12.54 2.15
C VAL A 349 7.03 -13.80 2.38
N PRO A 350 7.07 -14.87 1.55
CA PRO A 350 6.40 -16.13 1.85
C PRO A 350 6.76 -16.71 3.23
N LEU A 351 8.02 -16.57 3.68
CA LEU A 351 8.43 -17.00 5.02
C LEU A 351 7.73 -16.20 6.11
N TRP A 352 7.60 -14.88 5.90
CA TRP A 352 6.94 -14.00 6.85
C TRP A 352 5.44 -14.26 6.94
N THR A 353 4.79 -14.54 5.81
CA THR A 353 3.34 -14.79 5.75
C THR A 353 2.95 -16.24 6.02
N GLY A 354 3.91 -17.17 6.14
CA GLY A 354 3.62 -18.59 6.27
C GLY A 354 3.08 -19.25 4.99
N CYS A 355 3.21 -18.57 3.85
CA CYS A 355 2.67 -19.01 2.56
C CYS A 355 3.66 -19.87 1.77
N TYR A 356 4.11 -20.94 2.40
CA TYR A 356 5.02 -21.93 1.83
C TYR A 356 4.73 -23.33 2.40
N ASP A 357 5.11 -24.37 1.67
CA ASP A 357 5.02 -25.74 2.18
C ASP A 357 6.22 -26.06 3.09
N VAL A 358 5.94 -26.70 4.22
CA VAL A 358 6.94 -27.18 5.17
C VAL A 358 7.09 -28.67 4.89
N GLU A 359 7.86 -29.02 3.87
CA GLU A 359 8.27 -30.43 3.70
C GLU A 359 9.31 -30.84 4.74
#